data_AF-A0A358N8A2-F1
#
_entry.id   AF-A0A358N8A2-F1
#
_cell.length_a   1.000
_cell.length_b   1.000
_cell.length_c   1.000
_cell.angle_alpha   90.00
_cell.angle_beta   90.00
_cell.angle_gamma   90.00
#
_symmetry.space_group_name_H-M   'P 1'
#
loop_
_entity.id
_entity.type
_entity.pdbx_description
1 polymer ?
#
loop_
_entity_poly.entity_id
_entity_poly.type
_entity_poly.pdbx_seq_one_letter_code
_entity_poly.pdbx_strand_id
1 'polypeptide(L)'
;MPLQQIAHQIITLADRRASTPVLVTPPYLSFRKQFFIELARELTAHTERDLRIDWYRDLPGVRTIISDHLAAWQVKSVNRVLARLSTANEHQFLKAEGSNHSSQATGPSDSNAVRQSTHHERAAAPTQMATLQITAAIARPGGKTRDLVIGLSDIRQKLPEWTTAIWLGTSQEEVKRWHAA
;
A
#
# COMPACT_ATOMS: atom_id res chain seq x y z
N MET A 1 -15.54 9.99 4.45
CA MET A 1 -15.36 9.28 3.17
C MET A 1 -15.01 7.83 3.48
N PRO A 2 -15.69 6.83 2.91
CA PRO A 2 -15.35 5.41 3.09
C PRO A 2 -13.97 5.08 2.52
N LEU A 3 -13.31 4.08 3.09
CA LEU A 3 -11.94 3.69 2.70
C LEU A 3 -11.86 3.22 1.24
N GLN A 4 -12.86 2.49 0.77
CA GLN A 4 -12.97 1.98 -0.60
C GLN A 4 -13.00 3.14 -1.61
N GLN A 5 -13.72 4.21 -1.28
CA GLN A 5 -13.80 5.40 -2.12
C GLN A 5 -12.45 6.11 -2.19
N ILE A 6 -11.74 6.20 -1.06
CA ILE A 6 -10.37 6.76 -1.00
C ILE A 6 -9.42 5.92 -1.88
N ALA A 7 -9.43 4.60 -1.75
CA ALA A 7 -8.59 3.71 -2.52
C ALA A 7 -8.85 3.82 -4.04
N HIS A 8 -10.12 3.81 -4.45
CA HIS A 8 -10.48 3.98 -5.85
C HIS A 8 -10.03 5.33 -6.42
N GLN A 9 -10.18 6.41 -5.64
CA GLN A 9 -9.71 7.74 -6.05
C GLN A 9 -8.20 7.79 -6.22
N ILE A 10 -7.45 7.18 -5.29
CA ILE A 10 -5.98 7.07 -5.34
C ILE A 10 -5.55 6.36 -6.63
N ILE A 11 -6.10 5.18 -6.90
CA ILE A 11 -5.75 4.39 -8.09
C ILE A 11 -6.07 5.17 -9.37
N THR A 12 -7.25 5.81 -9.41
CA THR A 12 -7.67 6.62 -10.55
C THR A 12 -6.71 7.78 -10.83
N LEU A 13 -6.28 8.50 -9.78
CA LEU A 13 -5.35 9.62 -9.92
C LEU A 13 -3.97 9.16 -10.37
N ALA A 14 -3.46 8.07 -9.78
CA ALA A 14 -2.17 7.51 -10.14
C ALA A 14 -2.15 7.04 -11.60
N ASP A 15 -3.20 6.36 -12.07
CA ASP A 15 -3.21 5.72 -13.37
C ASP A 15 -3.62 6.63 -14.51
N ARG A 16 -4.59 7.52 -14.29
CA ARG A 16 -5.18 8.33 -15.38
C ARG A 16 -4.57 9.71 -15.50
N ARG A 17 -4.12 10.30 -14.39
CA ARG A 17 -3.63 11.68 -14.37
C ARG A 17 -2.12 11.79 -14.30
N ALA A 18 -1.42 10.64 -14.19
CA ALA A 18 0.02 10.60 -13.99
C ALA A 18 0.45 11.57 -12.88
N SER A 19 -0.30 11.57 -11.78
CA SER A 19 -0.09 12.43 -10.59
C SER A 19 0.02 11.55 -9.36
N THR A 20 0.90 11.89 -8.41
CA THR A 20 0.97 11.17 -7.13
C THR A 20 -0.19 11.63 -6.25
N PRO A 21 -1.15 10.76 -5.88
CA PRO A 21 -2.22 11.12 -4.95
C PRO A 21 -1.64 11.36 -3.56
N VAL A 22 -2.05 12.45 -2.90
CA VAL A 22 -1.59 12.81 -1.56
C VAL A 22 -2.78 12.97 -0.64
N LEU A 23 -2.84 12.15 0.40
CA LEU A 23 -3.81 12.32 1.48
C LEU A 23 -3.38 13.52 2.33
N VAL A 24 -4.21 14.55 2.37
CA VAL A 24 -3.93 15.78 3.13
C VAL A 24 -4.85 15.87 4.33
N THR A 25 -4.24 16.03 5.51
CA THR A 25 -4.96 16.15 6.77
C THR A 25 -4.76 17.53 7.41
N PRO A 26 -5.75 17.98 8.21
CA PRO A 26 -5.54 19.13 9.07
C PRO A 26 -4.53 18.80 10.19
N PRO A 27 -3.90 19.80 10.80
CA PRO A 27 -2.77 19.58 11.71
C PRO A 27 -3.14 18.93 13.05
N TYR A 28 -4.44 18.91 13.39
CA TYR A 28 -4.97 18.23 14.58
C TYR A 28 -5.35 16.77 14.31
N LEU A 29 -5.38 16.34 13.05
CA LEU A 29 -5.74 14.97 12.67
C LEU A 29 -4.48 14.16 12.42
N SER A 30 -4.38 13.02 13.09
CA SER A 30 -3.33 12.03 12.85
C SER A 30 -3.94 10.68 12.53
N PHE A 31 -3.29 9.94 11.64
CA PHE A 31 -3.72 8.59 11.31
C PHE A 31 -3.19 7.59 12.32
N ARG A 32 -4.08 6.72 12.79
CA ARG A 32 -3.70 5.57 13.62
C ARG A 32 -3.08 4.49 12.73
N LYS A 33 -2.26 3.65 13.33
CA LYS A 33 -1.66 2.46 12.69
C LYS A 33 -2.67 1.65 11.86
N GLN A 34 -3.87 1.41 12.39
CA GLN A 34 -4.90 0.60 11.73
C GLN A 34 -5.32 1.18 10.38
N PHE A 35 -5.40 2.51 10.27
CA PHE A 35 -5.75 3.16 9.01
C PHE A 35 -4.77 2.80 7.90
N PHE A 36 -3.46 2.83 8.18
CA PHE A 36 -2.43 2.48 7.18
C PHE A 36 -2.53 1.03 6.74
N ILE A 37 -2.84 0.12 7.67
CA ILE A 37 -2.98 -1.30 7.39
C ILE A 37 -4.19 -1.55 6.50
N GLU A 38 -5.34 -0.97 6.83
CA GLU A 38 -6.56 -1.13 6.06
C GLU A 38 -6.44 -0.48 4.68
N LEU A 39 -5.88 0.74 4.62
CA LEU A 39 -5.62 1.42 3.36
C LEU A 39 -4.70 0.58 2.47
N ALA A 40 -3.59 0.08 3.02
CA ALA A 40 -2.67 -0.77 2.28
C ALA A 40 -3.37 -2.02 1.74
N ARG A 41 -4.14 -2.72 2.60
CA ARG A 41 -4.89 -3.91 2.22
C ARG A 41 -5.88 -3.62 1.09
N GLU A 42 -6.66 -2.56 1.22
CA GLU A 42 -7.65 -2.16 0.22
C GLU A 42 -6.95 -1.85 -1.11
N LEU A 43 -5.85 -1.08 -1.09
CA LEU A 43 -5.12 -0.74 -2.31
C LEU A 43 -4.51 -1.97 -2.99
N THR A 44 -3.83 -2.84 -2.24
CA THR A 44 -3.26 -4.09 -2.78
C THR A 44 -4.33 -5.02 -3.36
N ALA A 45 -5.56 -4.99 -2.83
CA ALA A 45 -6.66 -5.78 -3.39
C ALA A 45 -7.10 -5.30 -4.79
N HIS A 46 -6.78 -4.05 -5.17
CA HIS A 46 -7.23 -3.42 -6.41
C HIS A 46 -6.08 -3.00 -7.34
N THR A 47 -4.84 -3.37 -7.04
CA THR A 47 -3.67 -3.08 -7.90
C THR A 47 -2.70 -4.25 -7.93
N GLU A 48 -2.01 -4.45 -9.05
CA GLU A 48 -0.94 -5.46 -9.18
C GLU A 48 0.46 -4.92 -8.83
N ARG A 49 0.53 -3.70 -8.28
CA ARG A 49 1.76 -2.98 -8.02
C ARG A 49 2.15 -3.12 -6.56
N ASP A 50 3.44 -3.12 -6.29
CA ASP A 50 3.93 -2.84 -4.94
C ASP A 50 3.45 -1.46 -4.50
N LEU A 51 3.14 -1.33 -3.22
CA LEU A 51 2.60 -0.12 -2.64
C LEU A 51 3.66 0.57 -1.79
N ARG A 52 3.89 1.85 -2.06
CA ARG A 52 4.73 2.72 -1.23
C ARG A 52 3.97 3.93 -0.74
N ILE A 53 3.83 4.04 0.57
CA ILE A 53 3.23 5.19 1.23
C ILE A 53 4.35 6.12 1.72
N ASP A 54 4.45 7.29 1.09
CA ASP A 54 5.39 8.35 1.45
C ASP A 54 4.73 9.27 2.48
N TRP A 55 5.04 9.07 3.76
CA TRP A 55 4.69 10.01 4.82
C TRP A 55 5.61 11.23 4.72
N TYR A 56 5.13 12.25 4.01
CA TYR A 56 5.83 13.49 3.76
C TYR A 56 5.88 14.33 5.03
N ARG A 57 7.09 14.62 5.49
CA ARG A 57 7.36 15.37 6.72
C ARG A 57 8.56 16.29 6.48
N ASP A 58 8.27 17.45 5.92
CA ASP A 58 9.25 18.51 5.61
C ASP A 58 8.90 19.81 6.36
N LEU A 59 8.66 19.68 7.66
CA LEU A 59 8.38 20.82 8.53
C LEU A 59 9.65 21.20 9.32
N PRO A 60 10.07 22.48 9.31
CA PRO A 60 11.16 22.93 10.16
C PRO A 60 10.69 23.13 11.61
N GLY A 61 11.53 22.78 12.59
CA GLY A 61 11.41 23.23 13.99
C GLY A 61 11.49 22.16 15.07
N VAL A 62 11.77 22.53 16.32
CA VAL A 62 12.05 21.60 17.43
C VAL A 62 10.89 20.68 17.79
N ARG A 63 9.64 21.12 17.54
CA ARG A 63 8.44 20.28 17.74
C ARG A 63 8.38 19.11 16.76
N THR A 64 9.09 19.17 15.63
CA THR A 64 9.09 18.08 14.66
C THR A 64 9.91 16.90 15.18
N ILE A 65 11.05 17.13 15.84
CA ILE A 65 11.92 16.07 16.39
C ILE A 65 11.14 15.03 17.21
N ILE A 66 10.33 15.46 18.17
CA ILE A 66 9.53 14.54 19.01
C ILE A 66 8.51 13.78 18.17
N SER A 67 7.85 14.48 17.25
CA SER A 67 6.90 13.87 16.33
C SER A 67 7.56 12.92 15.33
N ASP A 68 8.84 13.14 14.97
CA ASP A 68 9.64 12.31 14.07
C ASP A 68 9.96 10.97 14.71
N HIS A 69 10.29 10.96 16.01
CA HIS A 69 10.48 9.71 16.75
C HIS A 69 9.19 8.88 16.83
N LEU A 70 8.06 9.52 17.13
CA LEU A 70 6.76 8.84 17.16
C LEU A 70 6.39 8.30 15.77
N ALA A 71 6.58 9.11 14.72
CA ALA A 71 6.36 8.69 13.35
C ALA A 71 7.25 7.51 12.98
N ALA A 72 8.54 7.54 13.34
CA ALA A 72 9.49 6.47 13.04
C ALA A 72 9.09 5.16 13.72
N TRP A 73 8.66 5.23 14.99
CA TRP A 73 8.09 4.09 15.70
C TRP A 73 6.84 3.55 15.02
N GLN A 74 5.94 4.43 14.59
CA GLN A 74 4.72 4.06 13.89
C GLN A 74 5.02 3.39 12.55
N VAL A 75 5.94 3.93 11.76
CA VAL A 75 6.41 3.34 10.49
C VAL A 75 6.95 1.93 10.72
N LYS A 76 7.84 1.75 11.70
CA LYS A 76 8.38 0.43 12.06
C LYS A 76 7.27 -0.55 12.45
N SER A 77 6.31 -0.08 13.24
CA SER A 77 5.18 -0.90 13.72
C SER A 77 4.21 -1.29 12.61
N VAL A 78 3.95 -0.39 11.66
CA VAL A 78 3.12 -0.64 10.46
C VAL A 78 3.83 -1.63 9.53
N ASN A 79 5.09 -1.36 9.16
CA ASN A 79 5.84 -2.22 8.24
C ASN A 79 6.01 -3.64 8.79
N ARG A 80 6.16 -3.80 10.11
CA ARG A 80 6.18 -5.13 10.74
C ARG A 80 4.86 -5.90 10.53
N VAL A 81 3.72 -5.22 10.51
CA VAL A 81 2.43 -5.86 10.24
C VAL A 81 2.25 -6.13 8.75
N LEU A 82 2.57 -5.16 7.90
CA LEU A 82 2.47 -5.32 6.44
C LEU A 82 3.32 -6.49 5.94
N ALA A 83 4.58 -6.59 6.40
CA ALA A 83 5.45 -7.71 6.05
C ALA A 83 4.86 -9.08 6.42
N ARG A 84 4.24 -9.20 7.61
CA ARG A 84 3.59 -10.44 8.04
C ARG A 84 2.38 -10.80 7.19
N LEU A 85 1.61 -9.80 6.74
CA LEU A 85 0.46 -10.02 5.87
C LEU A 85 0.91 -10.51 4.50
N SER A 86 1.98 -9.95 3.94
CA SER A 86 2.57 -10.42 2.68
C SER A 86 3.04 -11.88 2.80
N THR A 87 3.79 -12.24 3.85
CA THR A 87 4.27 -13.63 4.03
C THR A 87 3.15 -14.63 4.34
N ALA A 88 2.09 -14.20 5.04
CA ALA A 88 0.96 -15.08 5.34
C ALA A 88 0.16 -15.44 4.08
N ASN A 89 0.03 -14.49 3.15
CA ASN A 89 -0.59 -14.74 1.85
C ASN A 89 0.22 -15.72 0.99
N GLU A 90 1.56 -15.65 1.03
CA GLU A 90 2.44 -16.63 0.36
C GLU A 90 2.21 -18.05 0.89
N HIS A 91 2.13 -18.22 2.21
CA HIS A 91 1.92 -19.53 2.82
C HIS A 91 0.52 -20.10 2.57
N GLN A 92 -0.51 -19.26 2.48
CA GLN A 92 -1.85 -19.72 2.10
C GLN A 92 -1.92 -20.19 0.65
N PHE A 93 -1.23 -19.50 -0.27
CA PHE A 93 -1.13 -19.92 -1.67
C PHE A 93 -0.43 -21.28 -1.80
N LEU A 94 0.73 -21.45 -1.13
CA LEU A 94 1.49 -22.71 -1.15
C LEU A 94 0.72 -23.89 -0.51
N LYS A 95 -0.13 -23.62 0.50
CA LYS A 95 -0.91 -24.67 1.18
C LYS A 95 -2.18 -25.06 0.41
N ALA A 96 -2.77 -24.16 -0.35
CA ALA A 96 -3.94 -24.44 -1.20
C ALA A 96 -3.58 -25.32 -2.42
N GLU A 97 -2.33 -25.26 -2.92
CA GLU A 97 -1.86 -26.14 -4.00
C GLU A 97 -1.47 -27.55 -3.53
N GLY A 98 -1.23 -27.76 -2.24
CA GLY A 98 -0.92 -29.08 -1.67
C GLY A 98 -2.14 -29.95 -1.31
N SER A 99 -3.37 -29.49 -1.56
CA SER A 99 -4.60 -30.15 -1.08
C SER A 99 -5.49 -30.71 -2.20
N ASN A 100 -4.92 -31.08 -3.35
CA ASN A 100 -5.61 -31.94 -4.31
C ASN A 100 -4.88 -33.28 -4.44
N HIS A 101 -5.63 -34.35 -4.16
CA HIS A 101 -5.28 -35.77 -4.17
C HIS A 101 -4.56 -36.33 -2.93
N SER A 102 -5.35 -36.86 -1.99
CA SER A 102 -5.25 -38.30 -1.73
C SER A 102 -6.46 -38.80 -0.94
N SER A 103 -7.37 -39.50 -1.61
CA SER A 103 -8.30 -40.43 -0.98
C SER A 103 -8.61 -41.54 -1.98
N GLN A 104 -8.24 -42.78 -1.58
CA GLN A 104 -8.63 -44.09 -2.13
C GLN A 104 -8.03 -44.46 -3.50
N ALA A 105 -7.58 -45.70 -3.79
CA ALA A 105 -7.47 -46.93 -3.03
C ALA A 105 -6.50 -47.90 -3.76
N THR A 106 -6.04 -48.87 -3.01
CA THR A 106 -5.30 -50.12 -3.28
C THR A 106 -5.40 -50.78 -4.67
N GLY A 107 -4.24 -51.18 -5.21
CA GLY A 107 -4.07 -52.26 -6.19
C GLY A 107 -2.59 -52.45 -6.60
N PRO A 108 -2.01 -53.67 -6.61
CA PRO A 108 -0.69 -53.91 -7.17
C PRO A 108 -0.83 -54.25 -8.66
N SER A 109 -0.26 -53.42 -9.53
CA SER A 109 -0.14 -53.77 -10.95
C SER A 109 1.09 -53.09 -11.54
N ASP A 110 2.05 -53.94 -11.90
CA ASP A 110 3.24 -53.59 -12.68
C ASP A 110 2.83 -52.99 -14.02
N SER A 111 3.42 -51.84 -14.38
CA SER A 111 3.76 -51.48 -15.76
C SER A 111 4.51 -50.15 -15.84
N ASN A 112 5.72 -50.24 -16.39
CA ASN A 112 6.53 -49.13 -16.87
C ASN A 112 5.74 -48.26 -17.86
N ALA A 113 5.57 -46.98 -17.54
CA ALA A 113 5.30 -45.94 -18.53
C ALA A 113 6.07 -44.67 -18.16
N VAL A 114 6.90 -44.24 -19.11
CA VAL A 114 7.77 -43.08 -19.07
C VAL A 114 6.97 -41.82 -18.71
N ARG A 115 7.32 -41.24 -17.55
CA ARG A 115 6.82 -39.95 -17.06
C ARG A 115 7.28 -38.84 -18.00
N GLN A 116 6.37 -38.25 -18.76
CA GLN A 116 6.52 -36.89 -19.24
C GLN A 116 5.65 -35.98 -18.37
N SER A 117 6.25 -35.48 -17.29
CA SER A 117 5.71 -34.38 -16.52
C SER A 117 5.92 -33.11 -17.34
N THR A 118 4.91 -32.69 -18.09
CA THR A 118 4.83 -31.31 -18.58
C THR A 118 4.57 -30.41 -17.37
N HIS A 119 5.66 -29.97 -16.72
CA HIS A 119 5.63 -28.87 -15.79
C HIS A 119 5.20 -27.63 -16.56
N HIS A 120 3.90 -27.33 -16.54
CA HIS A 120 3.46 -25.95 -16.67
C HIS A 120 4.03 -25.21 -15.47
N GLU A 121 5.20 -24.59 -15.68
CA GLU A 121 5.79 -23.61 -14.79
C GLU A 121 4.86 -22.40 -14.77
N ARG A 122 3.81 -22.51 -13.95
CA ARG A 122 2.84 -21.44 -13.71
C ARG A 122 3.55 -20.45 -12.79
N ALA A 123 3.98 -19.34 -13.38
CA ALA A 123 4.63 -18.23 -12.68
C ALA A 123 3.90 -17.94 -11.35
N ALA A 124 4.62 -18.04 -10.23
CA ALA A 124 4.10 -17.69 -8.92
C ALA A 124 3.52 -16.27 -8.99
N ALA A 125 2.28 -16.09 -8.51
CA ALA A 125 1.67 -14.77 -8.45
C ALA A 125 2.60 -13.86 -7.63
N PRO A 126 2.95 -12.66 -8.12
CA PRO A 126 3.88 -11.79 -7.42
C PRO A 126 3.33 -11.42 -6.05
N THR A 127 4.12 -11.67 -5.00
CA THR A 127 3.81 -11.21 -3.64
C THR A 127 3.87 -9.69 -3.62
N GLN A 128 2.72 -9.04 -3.65
CA GLN A 128 2.65 -7.59 -3.55
C GLN A 128 3.13 -7.14 -2.18
N MET A 129 4.10 -6.23 -2.18
CA MET A 129 4.67 -5.65 -0.98
C MET A 129 4.07 -4.27 -0.72
N ALA A 130 3.63 -4.02 0.51
CA ALA A 130 3.22 -2.70 0.96
C ALA A 130 4.19 -2.15 2.00
N THR A 131 4.65 -0.92 1.80
CA THR A 131 5.59 -0.24 2.71
C THR A 131 5.15 1.18 3.03
N LEU A 132 5.45 1.61 4.25
CA LEU A 132 5.32 2.99 4.73
C LEU A 132 6.72 3.56 4.99
N GLN A 133 6.97 4.80 4.56
CA GLN A 133 8.26 5.47 4.71
C GLN A 133 8.06 6.91 5.16
N ILE A 134 8.95 7.42 6.02
CA ILE A 134 9.04 8.87 6.27
C ILE A 134 9.95 9.46 5.20
N THR A 135 9.48 10.50 4.53
CA THR A 135 10.22 11.12 3.42
C THR A 135 10.22 12.64 3.54
N ALA A 136 11.31 13.25 3.09
CA ALA A 136 11.43 14.69 2.87
C ALA A 136 11.00 15.09 1.45
N ALA A 137 10.55 14.15 0.62
CA ALA A 137 10.04 14.41 -0.72
C ALA A 137 9.08 13.30 -1.15
N ILE A 138 7.96 13.69 -1.76
CA ILE A 138 7.00 12.76 -2.35
C ILE A 138 7.52 12.32 -3.71
N ALA A 139 7.64 11.01 -3.94
CA ALA A 139 8.08 10.51 -5.22
C ALA A 139 7.12 10.88 -6.36
N ARG A 140 7.71 11.11 -7.53
CA ARG A 140 6.98 11.34 -8.77
C ARG A 140 6.24 10.06 -9.20
N PRO A 141 5.13 10.20 -9.92
CA PRO A 141 4.37 9.06 -10.41
C PRO A 141 5.23 8.25 -11.39
N GLY A 142 5.28 6.94 -11.17
CA GLY A 142 6.18 6.02 -11.86
C GLY A 142 5.52 5.18 -12.95
N GLY A 143 4.46 5.63 -13.63
CA GLY A 143 3.76 4.78 -14.60
C GLY A 143 3.23 3.46 -14.01
N LYS A 144 2.81 2.52 -14.85
CA LYS A 144 2.12 1.29 -14.41
C LYS A 144 3.04 0.15 -13.93
N THR A 145 4.32 0.21 -14.30
CA THR A 145 5.30 -0.85 -14.00
C THR A 145 6.15 -0.57 -12.76
N ARG A 146 5.96 0.59 -12.11
CA ARG A 146 6.58 0.94 -10.83
C ARG A 146 5.56 0.82 -9.70
N ASP A 147 6.06 0.92 -8.48
CA ASP A 147 5.27 1.01 -7.27
C ASP A 147 4.15 2.06 -7.40
N LEU A 148 2.98 1.73 -6.86
CA LEU A 148 1.95 2.71 -6.57
C LEU A 148 2.43 3.58 -5.41
N VAL A 149 2.81 4.82 -5.69
CA VAL A 149 3.23 5.79 -4.68
C VAL A 149 2.02 6.61 -4.21
N ILE A 150 1.90 6.77 -2.90
CA ILE A 150 0.88 7.62 -2.27
C ILE A 150 1.55 8.53 -1.26
N GLY A 151 1.30 9.83 -1.34
CA GLY A 151 1.75 10.76 -0.33
C GLY A 151 0.77 10.81 0.86
N LEU A 152 1.32 11.04 2.04
CA LEU A 152 0.58 11.49 3.21
C LEU A 152 1.20 12.79 3.70
N SER A 153 0.39 13.84 3.85
CA SER A 153 0.89 15.13 4.28
C SER A 153 -0.10 15.87 5.17
N ASP A 154 0.46 16.82 5.93
CA ASP A 154 -0.28 17.81 6.68
C ASP A 154 -0.44 19.05 5.79
N ILE A 155 -1.58 19.75 5.89
CA ILE A 155 -1.84 20.95 5.11
C ILE A 155 -0.77 22.04 5.19
N ARG A 156 -0.02 22.11 6.30
CA ARG A 156 1.07 23.08 6.48
C ARG A 156 2.25 22.85 5.54
N GLN A 157 2.33 21.69 4.88
CA GLN A 157 3.41 21.33 3.98
C GLN A 157 3.06 21.70 2.54
N LYS A 158 4.00 22.34 1.86
CA LYS A 158 3.85 22.67 0.43
C LYS A 158 3.95 21.40 -0.40
N LEU A 159 2.88 21.05 -1.09
CA LEU A 159 2.89 19.88 -1.98
C LEU A 159 3.58 20.19 -3.32
N PRO A 160 4.34 19.24 -3.89
CA PRO A 160 4.88 19.39 -5.23
C PRO A 160 3.79 19.48 -6.31
N GLU A 161 4.08 20.18 -7.41
CA GLU A 161 3.11 20.45 -8.49
C GLU A 161 2.60 19.18 -9.20
N TRP A 162 3.38 18.09 -9.18
CA TRP A 162 3.01 16.80 -9.78
C TRP A 162 2.12 15.94 -8.88
N THR A 163 1.67 16.48 -7.75
CA THR A 163 0.80 15.78 -6.80
C THR A 163 -0.65 16.24 -6.93
N THR A 164 -1.58 15.39 -6.50
CA THR A 164 -2.99 15.77 -6.39
C THR A 164 -3.48 15.51 -4.97
N ALA A 165 -3.93 16.55 -4.30
CA ALA A 165 -4.43 16.48 -2.93
C ALA A 165 -5.81 15.78 -2.86
N ILE A 166 -5.94 14.89 -1.90
CA ILE A 166 -7.18 14.27 -1.45
C ILE A 166 -7.38 14.71 0.01
N TRP A 167 -8.29 15.64 0.22
CA TRP A 167 -8.55 16.24 1.53
C TRP A 167 -9.36 15.30 2.43
N LEU A 168 -8.85 15.02 3.63
CA LEU A 168 -9.48 14.10 4.59
C LEU A 168 -9.81 14.82 5.90
N GLY A 169 -11.06 14.70 6.34
CA GLY A 169 -11.50 15.20 7.65
C GLY A 169 -11.64 16.73 7.73
N THR A 170 -11.92 17.38 6.60
CA THR A 170 -12.02 18.84 6.45
C THR A 170 -13.26 19.20 5.65
N SER A 171 -13.93 20.30 5.97
CA SER A 171 -15.00 20.84 5.10
C SER A 171 -14.43 21.61 3.90
N GLN A 172 -15.23 21.83 2.86
CA GLN A 172 -14.79 22.69 1.75
C GLN A 172 -14.55 24.14 2.20
N GLU A 173 -15.30 24.64 3.18
CA GLU A 173 -15.06 25.97 3.73
C GLU A 173 -13.72 26.05 4.45
N GLU A 174 -13.32 25.01 5.21
CA GLU A 174 -12.03 24.96 5.89
C GLU A 174 -10.87 24.95 4.89
N VAL A 175 -10.98 24.13 3.84
CA VAL A 175 -9.99 24.10 2.75
C VAL A 175 -9.84 25.48 2.09
N LYS A 176 -10.96 26.17 1.81
CA LYS A 176 -10.93 27.54 1.26
C LYS A 176 -10.27 28.53 2.21
N ARG A 177 -10.54 28.46 3.51
CA ARG A 177 -9.92 29.34 4.51
C ARG A 177 -8.40 29.17 4.56
N TRP A 178 -7.92 27.94 4.45
CA TRP A 178 -6.48 27.68 4.48
C TRP A 178 -5.77 28.05 3.18
N HIS A 179 -6.46 28.02 2.03
CA HIS A 179 -5.92 28.55 0.78
C HIS A 179 -5.93 30.09 0.72
N ALA A 180 -6.75 30.75 1.54
CA ALA A 180 -6.87 32.21 1.60
C ALA A 180 -5.96 32.88 2.65
N ALA A 181 -5.29 32.08 3.49
CA ALA A 181 -4.36 32.53 4.54
C ALA A 181 -2.92 32.34 4.09
#